data_AF-A0A838EVH0-F1
#
_entry.id   AF-A0A838EVH0-F1
#
_cell.length_a   1.000
_cell.length_b   1.000
_cell.length_c   1.000
_cell.angle_alpha   90.00
_cell.angle_beta   90.00
_cell.angle_gamma   90.00
#
_symmetry.space_group_name_H-M   'P 1'
#
loop_
_entity.id
_entity.type
_entity.pdbx_description
1 polymer ?
#
loop_
_entity_poly.entity_id
_entity_poly.type
_entity_poly.pdbx_seq_one_letter_code
_entity_poly.pdbx_strand_id
1 'polypeptide(L)'
;MSGRAQLIVNTDSDKERKMSERNYTACHNDDFELSPEHEEYICMLVQKKFPRHLFSEDEVNLEIDELIQIMRIRFWMASRKYCIRNYKAFIGLMVRRGIIDITRRRRNLSLFLDEFGELRPGTMLIASGEGMRDPAYEYEQKERMIEQAERITRIALIILTLPPVQRLAVIYLLRDISDEVWPLVKVLKAHNIDIEAMYWPEDKIDVSKVRASLYYARKKLRILLTSILDE
;
A
#
# COMPACT_ATOMS: atom_id res chain seq x y z
N MET A 1 -32.28 2.60 -37.37
CA MET A 1 -30.82 2.39 -37.49
C MET A 1 -30.14 3.74 -37.57
N SER A 2 -29.43 4.17 -36.53
CA SER A 2 -28.25 5.05 -36.61
C SER A 2 -27.69 5.18 -35.20
N GLY A 3 -26.55 4.53 -34.98
CA GLY A 3 -25.86 4.46 -33.69
C GLY A 3 -25.06 5.73 -33.40
N ARG A 4 -25.14 6.20 -32.16
CA ARG A 4 -24.34 7.33 -31.64
C ARG A 4 -23.23 6.73 -30.78
N ALA A 5 -22.03 6.60 -31.35
CA ALA A 5 -20.83 6.26 -30.61
C ALA A 5 -20.39 7.48 -29.78
N GLN A 6 -20.38 7.35 -28.45
CA GLN A 6 -19.77 8.32 -27.55
C GLN A 6 -18.28 8.01 -27.41
N LEU A 7 -17.45 8.96 -27.85
CA LEU A 7 -16.01 8.98 -27.61
C LEU A 7 -15.75 9.24 -26.11
N ILE A 8 -15.21 8.24 -25.42
CA ILE A 8 -14.59 8.40 -24.10
C ILE A 8 -13.21 8.99 -24.34
N VAL A 9 -13.06 10.30 -24.14
CA VAL A 9 -11.75 10.99 -24.24
C VAL A 9 -11.16 11.14 -22.84
N ASN A 10 -10.17 10.29 -22.56
CA ASN A 10 -8.96 10.50 -21.76
C ASN A 10 -9.02 11.49 -20.58
N THR A 11 -9.29 10.98 -19.38
CA THR A 11 -9.20 11.71 -18.11
C THR A 11 -7.84 11.58 -17.38
N ASP A 12 -6.90 10.78 -17.90
CA ASP A 12 -5.60 10.57 -17.24
C ASP A 12 -4.60 11.72 -17.46
N SER A 13 -4.73 12.46 -18.58
CA SER A 13 -3.87 13.61 -18.91
C SER A 13 -4.01 14.78 -17.92
N ASP A 14 -5.18 14.97 -17.32
CA ASP A 14 -5.46 16.14 -16.47
C ASP A 14 -5.07 15.94 -15.01
N LYS A 15 -4.94 14.69 -14.54
CA LYS A 15 -4.44 14.39 -13.20
C LYS A 15 -2.93 14.53 -13.08
N GLU A 16 -2.19 14.27 -14.16
CA GLU A 16 -0.74 14.54 -14.22
C GLU A 16 -0.44 16.04 -14.14
N ARG A 17 -1.28 16.88 -14.76
CA ARG A 17 -1.12 18.34 -14.76
C ARG A 17 -1.24 18.97 -13.37
N LYS A 18 -2.17 18.52 -12.52
CA LYS A 18 -2.41 19.14 -11.20
C LYS A 18 -1.44 18.71 -10.10
N MET A 19 -0.72 17.60 -10.26
CA MET A 19 0.29 17.15 -9.29
C MET A 19 1.71 17.67 -9.61
N SER A 20 1.85 18.43 -10.71
CA SER A 20 3.12 18.83 -11.33
C SER A 20 3.69 20.19 -10.87
N GLU A 21 2.93 21.05 -10.19
CA GLU A 21 3.38 22.44 -10.02
C GLU A 21 4.24 22.70 -8.77
N ARG A 22 4.35 21.75 -7.83
CA ARG A 22 5.08 22.00 -6.57
C ARG A 22 6.56 21.59 -6.58
N ASN A 23 7.02 20.75 -7.52
CA ASN A 23 8.36 20.14 -7.45
C ASN A 23 9.14 20.07 -8.76
N TYR A 24 8.59 20.52 -9.90
CA TYR A 24 9.22 20.37 -11.21
C TYR A 24 9.32 21.72 -11.91
N THR A 25 10.47 22.01 -12.48
CA THR A 25 10.64 23.08 -13.46
C THR A 25 10.89 22.44 -14.82
N ALA A 26 10.21 22.92 -15.87
CA ALA A 26 10.50 22.45 -17.22
C ALA A 26 11.96 22.77 -17.55
N CYS A 27 12.72 21.76 -17.94
CA CYS A 27 14.06 21.92 -18.48
C CYS A 27 14.29 20.79 -19.47
N HIS A 28 14.87 21.14 -20.62
CA HIS A 28 15.20 20.17 -21.65
C HIS A 28 16.66 19.81 -21.48
N ASN A 29 16.92 18.59 -21.02
CA ASN A 29 18.27 18.04 -20.90
C ASN A 29 18.36 16.85 -21.86
N ASP A 30 18.95 17.07 -23.03
CA ASP A 30 19.11 16.02 -24.04
C ASP A 30 20.19 14.99 -23.69
N ASP A 31 21.10 15.33 -22.75
CA ASP A 31 22.25 14.50 -22.37
C ASP A 31 22.12 13.85 -20.97
N PHE A 32 20.89 13.59 -20.50
CA PHE A 32 20.72 12.96 -19.19
C PHE A 32 21.13 11.48 -19.20
N GLU A 33 22.30 11.19 -18.63
CA GLU A 33 22.72 9.85 -18.24
C GLU A 33 22.20 9.50 -16.83
N LEU A 34 21.67 8.28 -16.69
CA LEU A 34 21.17 7.77 -15.43
C LEU A 34 22.36 7.57 -14.47
N SER A 35 22.55 8.45 -13.49
CA SER A 35 23.63 8.25 -12.51
C SER A 35 23.39 6.94 -11.72
N PRO A 36 24.46 6.18 -11.43
CA PRO A 36 24.37 4.88 -10.75
C PRO A 36 23.69 4.96 -9.37
N GLU A 37 23.76 6.11 -8.70
CA GLU A 37 23.06 6.34 -7.42
C GLU A 37 21.53 6.25 -7.57
N HIS A 38 20.99 6.67 -8.72
CA HIS A 38 19.56 6.58 -8.99
C HIS A 38 19.15 5.13 -9.23
N GLU A 39 19.97 4.37 -9.96
CA GLU A 39 19.72 2.96 -10.23
C GLU A 39 19.69 2.14 -8.96
N GLU A 40 20.71 2.29 -8.11
CA GLU A 40 20.79 1.61 -6.83
C GLU A 40 19.58 1.94 -5.95
N TYR A 41 19.18 3.21 -5.91
CA TYR A 41 18.02 3.64 -5.14
C TYR A 41 16.70 3.05 -5.66
N ILE A 42 16.51 2.97 -6.98
CA ILE A 42 15.34 2.33 -7.59
C ILE A 42 15.29 0.84 -7.21
N CYS A 43 16.39 0.12 -7.40
CA CYS A 43 16.48 -1.31 -7.10
C CYS A 43 16.17 -1.59 -5.63
N MET A 44 16.85 -0.89 -4.71
CA MET A 44 16.64 -1.03 -3.27
C MET A 44 15.18 -0.74 -2.88
N LEU A 45 14.59 0.33 -3.43
CA LEU A 45 13.24 0.72 -3.05
C LEU A 45 12.17 -0.23 -3.57
N VAL A 46 12.35 -0.75 -4.80
CA VAL A 46 11.47 -1.78 -5.36
C VAL A 46 11.57 -3.05 -4.54
N GLN A 47 12.77 -3.60 -4.35
CA GLN A 47 12.97 -4.85 -3.60
C GLN A 47 12.42 -4.79 -2.18
N LYS A 48 12.56 -3.63 -1.52
CA LYS A 48 12.07 -3.40 -0.15
C LYS A 48 10.55 -3.33 -0.05
N LYS A 49 9.88 -2.76 -1.06
CA LYS A 49 8.43 -2.47 -1.00
C LYS A 49 7.58 -3.43 -1.82
N PHE A 50 8.19 -4.29 -2.63
CA PHE A 50 7.47 -5.21 -3.49
C PHE A 50 6.62 -6.20 -2.67
N PRO A 51 5.33 -6.38 -3.00
CA PRO A 51 4.43 -7.26 -2.25
C PRO A 51 4.66 -8.73 -2.62
N ARG A 52 5.76 -9.31 -2.10
CA ARG A 52 6.18 -10.70 -2.41
C ARG A 52 5.10 -11.75 -2.19
N HIS A 53 4.23 -11.55 -1.20
CA HIS A 53 3.13 -12.45 -0.88
C HIS A 53 2.06 -12.60 -1.98
N LEU A 54 2.07 -11.74 -3.02
CA LEU A 54 1.10 -11.82 -4.13
C LEU A 54 1.57 -12.70 -5.29
N PHE A 55 2.80 -13.20 -5.25
CA PHE A 55 3.47 -13.89 -6.35
C PHE A 55 4.05 -15.23 -5.89
N SER A 56 4.19 -16.20 -6.80
CA SER A 56 4.99 -17.39 -6.55
C SER A 56 6.48 -17.04 -6.53
N GLU A 57 7.29 -17.86 -5.86
CA GLU A 57 8.74 -17.60 -5.71
C GLU A 57 9.45 -17.39 -7.05
N ASP A 58 9.05 -18.15 -8.08
CA ASP A 58 9.57 -18.03 -9.44
C ASP A 58 9.14 -16.74 -10.17
N GLU A 59 7.95 -16.23 -9.85
CA GLU A 59 7.42 -14.99 -10.44
C GLU A 59 7.94 -13.72 -9.74
N VAL A 60 8.26 -13.80 -8.43
CA VAL A 60 8.68 -12.65 -7.61
C VAL A 60 9.87 -11.93 -8.25
N ASN A 61 10.90 -12.67 -8.65
CA ASN A 61 12.12 -12.06 -9.20
C ASN A 61 11.85 -11.42 -10.56
N LEU A 62 11.07 -12.09 -11.41
CA LEU A 62 10.74 -11.61 -12.75
C LEU A 62 9.92 -10.31 -12.69
N GLU A 63 8.94 -10.25 -11.79
CA GLU A 63 8.08 -9.08 -11.60
C GLU A 63 8.82 -7.91 -10.91
N ILE A 64 9.76 -8.21 -10.01
CA ILE A 64 10.67 -7.21 -9.45
C ILE A 64 11.52 -6.59 -10.56
N ASP A 65 12.13 -7.41 -11.42
CA ASP A 65 12.98 -6.96 -12.51
C ASP A 65 12.17 -6.15 -13.54
N GLU A 66 10.98 -6.62 -13.90
CA GLU A 66 10.08 -5.88 -14.79
C GLU A 66 9.70 -4.51 -14.20
N LEU A 67 9.35 -4.47 -12.91
CA LEU A 67 9.04 -3.21 -12.24
C LEU A 67 10.27 -2.27 -12.23
N ILE A 68 11.47 -2.78 -11.92
CA ILE A 68 12.71 -1.99 -11.95
C ILE A 68 12.92 -1.39 -13.35
N GLN A 69 12.78 -2.18 -14.41
CA GLN A 69 12.92 -1.71 -15.79
C GLN A 69 11.91 -0.61 -16.12
N ILE A 70 10.63 -0.79 -15.78
CA ILE A 70 9.59 0.22 -15.99
C ILE A 70 9.93 1.51 -15.24
N MET A 71 10.41 1.41 -14.00
CA MET A 71 10.81 2.58 -13.21
C MET A 71 12.00 3.31 -13.84
N ARG A 72 13.02 2.58 -14.33
CA ARG A 72 14.17 3.17 -15.02
C ARG A 72 13.74 3.95 -16.27
N ILE A 73 12.92 3.34 -17.11
CA ILE A 73 12.41 3.95 -18.35
C ILE A 73 11.61 5.22 -18.02
N ARG A 74 10.69 5.13 -17.05
CA ARG A 74 9.88 6.29 -16.63
C ARG A 74 10.72 7.41 -16.03
N PHE A 75 11.71 7.08 -15.21
CA PHE A 75 12.59 8.08 -14.59
C PHE A 75 13.47 8.77 -15.64
N TRP A 76 14.03 8.01 -16.59
CA TRP A 76 14.79 8.56 -17.71
C TRP A 76 13.93 9.50 -18.57
N MET A 77 12.73 9.06 -18.97
CA MET A 77 11.80 9.90 -19.73
C MET A 77 11.40 11.18 -18.99
N ALA A 78 11.18 11.10 -17.67
CA ALA A 78 10.85 12.26 -16.85
C ALA A 78 12.03 13.23 -16.73
N SER A 79 13.25 12.71 -16.57
CA SER A 79 14.46 13.51 -16.38
C SER A 79 14.87 14.28 -17.64
N ARG A 80 14.47 13.81 -18.84
CA ARG A 80 14.63 14.55 -20.09
C ARG A 80 13.66 15.73 -20.24
N LYS A 81 12.51 15.67 -19.57
CA LYS A 81 11.43 16.66 -19.68
C LYS A 81 11.42 17.66 -18.53
N TYR A 82 11.88 17.24 -17.35
CA TYR A 82 11.71 17.98 -16.11
C TYR A 82 13.01 18.00 -15.30
N CYS A 83 13.28 19.13 -14.67
CA CYS A 83 14.33 19.25 -13.67
C CYS A 83 13.80 18.74 -12.33
N ILE A 84 14.19 17.52 -11.99
CA ILE A 84 13.76 16.84 -10.77
C ILE A 84 14.63 17.34 -9.61
N ARG A 85 14.13 18.31 -8.83
CA ARG A 85 14.86 18.85 -7.66
C ARG A 85 15.13 17.81 -6.57
N ASN A 86 14.20 16.87 -6.37
CA ASN A 86 14.32 15.81 -5.37
C ASN A 86 14.01 14.45 -6.00
N TYR A 87 15.05 13.78 -6.50
CA TYR A 87 14.91 12.50 -7.18
C TYR A 87 14.41 11.39 -6.24
N LYS A 88 14.80 11.39 -4.97
CA LYS A 88 14.37 10.36 -4.00
C LYS A 88 12.87 10.37 -3.77
N ALA A 89 12.30 11.56 -3.59
CA ALA A 89 10.85 11.72 -3.44
C ALA A 89 10.11 11.33 -4.73
N PHE A 90 10.66 11.70 -5.89
CA PHE A 90 10.09 11.35 -7.19
C PHE A 90 10.07 9.83 -7.43
N ILE A 91 11.22 9.18 -7.27
CA ILE A 91 11.35 7.72 -7.38
C ILE A 91 10.44 7.03 -6.37
N GLY A 92 10.36 7.53 -5.14
CA GLY A 92 9.47 6.99 -4.12
C GLY A 92 8.00 7.00 -4.49
N LEU A 93 7.53 8.09 -5.11
CA LEU A 93 6.17 8.19 -5.63
C LEU A 93 5.95 7.24 -6.81
N MET A 94 6.91 7.19 -7.73
CA MET A 94 6.84 6.37 -8.94
C MET A 94 6.78 4.88 -8.61
N VAL A 95 7.64 4.41 -7.70
CA VAL A 95 7.66 3.03 -7.19
C VAL A 95 6.35 2.70 -6.47
N ARG A 96 5.86 3.59 -5.60
CA ARG A 96 4.56 3.39 -4.91
C ARG A 96 3.42 3.21 -5.92
N ARG A 97 3.37 4.04 -6.97
CA ARG A 97 2.36 3.92 -8.02
C ARG A 97 2.50 2.61 -8.80
N GLY A 98 3.72 2.25 -9.20
CA GLY A 98 3.98 0.98 -9.90
C GLY A 98 3.53 -0.24 -9.09
N ILE A 99 3.81 -0.26 -7.79
CA ILE A 99 3.35 -1.33 -6.89
C ILE A 99 1.82 -1.37 -6.79
N ILE A 100 1.17 -0.20 -6.69
CA ILE A 100 -0.30 -0.13 -6.67
C ILE A 100 -0.88 -0.66 -7.99
N ASP A 101 -0.29 -0.31 -9.13
CA ASP A 101 -0.76 -0.75 -10.43
C ASP A 101 -0.62 -2.27 -10.59
N ILE A 102 0.52 -2.85 -10.20
CA ILE A 102 0.75 -4.29 -10.19
C ILE A 102 -0.25 -4.99 -9.25
N THR A 103 -0.42 -4.46 -8.04
CA THR A 103 -1.38 -5.00 -7.06
C THR A 103 -2.80 -4.94 -7.59
N ARG A 104 -3.18 -3.87 -8.31
CA ARG A 104 -4.50 -3.74 -8.95
C ARG A 104 -4.68 -4.71 -10.11
N ARG A 105 -3.67 -4.88 -10.97
CA ARG A 105 -3.72 -5.84 -12.08
C ARG A 105 -3.95 -7.27 -11.58
N ARG A 106 -3.31 -7.64 -10.47
CA ARG A 106 -3.52 -8.94 -9.82
C ARG A 106 -4.81 -9.03 -9.00
N ARG A 107 -5.23 -7.93 -8.35
CA ARG A 107 -6.51 -7.84 -7.62
C ARG A 107 -7.72 -7.63 -8.51
N ASN A 108 -7.55 -7.45 -9.83
CA ASN A 108 -8.66 -7.52 -10.75
C ASN A 108 -9.28 -8.90 -10.57
N LEU A 109 -10.35 -8.91 -9.77
CA LEU A 109 -11.27 -10.00 -9.55
C LEU A 109 -11.47 -10.62 -10.92
N SER A 110 -11.01 -11.85 -11.09
CA SER A 110 -11.31 -12.64 -12.27
C SER A 110 -12.84 -12.64 -12.37
N LEU A 111 -13.40 -11.78 -13.22
CA LEU A 111 -14.76 -11.96 -13.67
C LEU A 111 -14.64 -13.21 -14.51
N PHE A 112 -15.11 -14.33 -13.95
CA PHE A 112 -15.11 -15.62 -14.64
C PHE A 112 -15.82 -15.43 -15.98
N LEU A 113 -15.03 -15.36 -17.04
CA LEU A 113 -15.49 -15.41 -18.42
C LEU A 113 -15.74 -16.89 -18.72
N ASP A 114 -16.84 -17.20 -19.39
CA ASP A 114 -17.07 -18.56 -19.87
C ASP A 114 -16.21 -18.88 -21.10
N GLU A 115 -16.32 -20.11 -21.59
CA GLU A 115 -15.61 -20.61 -22.78
C GLU A 115 -15.88 -19.79 -24.07
N PHE A 116 -16.88 -18.89 -24.05
CA PHE A 116 -17.22 -18.00 -25.15
C PHE A 116 -16.87 -16.53 -24.89
N GLY A 117 -16.22 -16.22 -23.77
CA GLY A 117 -15.78 -14.85 -23.43
C GLY A 117 -16.90 -13.93 -22.96
N GLU A 118 -18.06 -14.47 -22.57
CA GLU A 118 -19.18 -13.67 -22.08
C GLU A 118 -19.21 -13.57 -20.55
N LEU A 119 -19.61 -12.40 -20.04
CA LEU A 119 -19.82 -12.14 -18.61
C LEU A 119 -21.14 -12.79 -18.17
N ARG A 120 -21.11 -13.96 -17.51
CA ARG A 120 -22.32 -14.57 -16.94
C ARG A 120 -22.72 -13.91 -15.62
N PRO A 121 -23.89 -13.24 -15.52
CA PRO A 121 -24.47 -12.85 -14.24
C PRO A 121 -25.36 -14.01 -13.77
N GLY A 122 -24.81 -14.95 -12.99
CA GLY A 122 -25.62 -16.03 -12.43
C GLY A 122 -24.80 -17.22 -11.96
N THR A 123 -24.85 -17.42 -10.64
CA THR A 123 -24.41 -18.60 -9.87
C THR A 123 -22.97 -19.06 -10.09
N MET A 124 -22.11 -18.76 -9.10
CA MET A 124 -20.75 -19.30 -8.94
C MET A 124 -20.72 -20.81 -9.21
N LEU A 125 -20.33 -21.19 -10.43
CA LEU A 125 -19.80 -22.52 -10.67
C LEU A 125 -18.32 -22.46 -10.29
N ILE A 126 -18.07 -22.78 -9.02
CA ILE A 126 -16.78 -23.18 -8.44
C ILE A 126 -15.62 -22.36 -9.02
N ALA A 127 -15.40 -21.19 -8.42
CA ALA A 127 -14.09 -20.54 -8.45
C ALA A 127 -13.03 -21.61 -8.21
N SER A 128 -11.94 -21.61 -8.99
CA SER A 128 -10.76 -22.48 -8.82
C SER A 128 -10.60 -22.82 -7.33
N GLY A 129 -11.05 -24.01 -6.96
CA GLY A 129 -11.29 -24.35 -5.55
C GLY A 129 -9.99 -24.37 -4.78
N GLU A 130 -10.09 -24.26 -3.46
CA GLU A 130 -9.01 -24.75 -2.58
C GLU A 130 -8.55 -26.13 -3.09
N GLY A 131 -7.25 -26.28 -3.36
CA GLY A 131 -6.65 -27.51 -3.86
C GLY A 131 -6.36 -27.58 -5.36
N MET A 132 -6.55 -26.51 -6.14
CA MET A 132 -6.11 -26.45 -7.55
C MET A 132 -4.77 -25.74 -7.77
N ARG A 133 -4.23 -25.05 -6.75
CA ARG A 133 -2.83 -24.57 -6.79
C ARG A 133 -1.91 -25.63 -6.19
N ASP A 134 -0.61 -25.45 -6.36
CA ASP A 134 0.39 -26.22 -5.64
C ASP A 134 0.03 -26.24 -4.13
N PRO A 135 -0.22 -27.42 -3.54
CA PRO A 135 -0.55 -27.55 -2.13
C PRO A 135 0.48 -26.89 -1.21
N ALA A 136 1.76 -26.88 -1.62
CA ALA A 136 2.82 -26.20 -0.87
C ALA A 136 2.60 -24.68 -0.86
N TYR A 137 2.25 -24.09 -2.00
CA TYR A 137 1.95 -22.67 -2.12
C TYR A 137 0.68 -22.28 -1.35
N GLU A 138 -0.37 -23.10 -1.39
CA GLU A 138 -1.59 -22.84 -0.59
C GLU A 138 -1.31 -22.89 0.91
N TYR A 139 -0.47 -23.83 1.36
CA TYR A 139 -0.07 -23.95 2.76
C TYR A 139 0.77 -22.74 3.19
N GLU A 140 1.77 -22.35 2.41
CA GLU A 140 2.63 -21.20 2.70
C GLU A 140 1.82 -19.88 2.75
N GLN A 141 0.83 -19.73 1.86
CA GLN A 141 -0.07 -18.58 1.90
C GLN A 141 -0.96 -18.57 3.14
N LYS A 142 -1.49 -19.73 3.55
CA LYS A 142 -2.27 -19.86 4.79
C LYS A 142 -1.40 -19.56 6.01
N GLU A 143 -0.18 -20.07 6.09
CA GLU A 143 0.76 -19.75 7.17
C GLU A 143 1.08 -18.26 7.22
N ARG A 144 1.42 -17.63 6.08
CA ARG A 144 1.69 -16.18 6.04
C ARG A 144 0.49 -15.35 6.50
N MET A 145 -0.73 -15.73 6.13
CA MET A 145 -1.95 -15.04 6.59
C MET A 145 -2.18 -15.22 8.09
N ILE A 146 -1.91 -16.42 8.63
CA ILE A 146 -2.00 -16.71 10.07
C ILE A 146 -0.97 -15.88 10.83
N GLU A 147 0.30 -15.91 10.42
CA GLU A 147 1.37 -15.11 11.03
C GLU A 147 1.05 -13.61 11.03
N GLN A 148 0.53 -13.11 9.91
CA GLN A 148 0.13 -11.71 9.82
C GLN A 148 -1.03 -11.38 10.76
N ALA A 149 -2.04 -12.24 10.85
CA ALA A 149 -3.17 -12.08 11.76
C ALA A 149 -2.72 -12.13 13.23
N GLU A 150 -1.80 -13.04 13.58
CA GLU A 150 -1.20 -13.11 14.91
C GLU A 150 -0.43 -11.84 15.26
N ARG A 151 0.39 -11.33 14.33
CA ARG A 151 1.12 -10.07 14.51
C ARG A 151 0.17 -8.90 14.76
N ILE A 152 -0.89 -8.77 13.98
CA ILE A 152 -1.91 -7.72 14.16
C ILE A 152 -2.58 -7.88 15.53
N THR A 153 -2.88 -9.10 15.94
CA THR A 153 -3.49 -9.40 17.25
C THR A 153 -2.58 -9.01 18.40
N ARG A 154 -1.29 -9.38 18.35
CA ARG A 154 -0.29 -8.97 19.35
C ARG A 154 -0.19 -7.45 19.45
N ILE A 155 -0.14 -6.73 18.32
CA ILE A 155 -0.11 -5.27 18.30
C ILE A 155 -1.35 -4.69 18.99
N ALA A 156 -2.55 -5.20 18.69
CA ALA A 156 -3.78 -4.76 19.34
C ALA A 156 -3.74 -4.97 20.86
N LEU A 157 -3.28 -6.14 21.32
CA LEU A 157 -3.14 -6.45 22.74
C LEU A 157 -2.17 -5.49 23.44
N ILE A 158 -1.03 -5.16 22.82
CA ILE A 158 -0.09 -4.18 23.37
C ILE A 158 -0.74 -2.81 23.54
N ILE A 159 -1.50 -2.35 22.55
CA ILE A 159 -2.21 -1.07 22.62
C ILE A 159 -3.19 -1.09 23.81
N LEU A 160 -3.86 -2.21 24.06
CA LEU A 160 -4.78 -2.38 25.20
C LEU A 160 -4.07 -2.28 26.55
N THR A 161 -2.81 -2.70 26.65
CA THR A 161 -1.99 -2.58 27.88
C THR A 161 -1.47 -1.15 28.16
N LEU A 162 -1.63 -0.22 27.23
CA LEU A 162 -1.20 1.16 27.45
C LEU A 162 -2.09 1.85 28.51
N PRO A 163 -1.52 2.80 29.28
CA PRO A 163 -2.31 3.66 30.16
C PRO A 163 -3.46 4.34 29.39
N PRO A 164 -4.62 4.59 30.01
CA PRO A 164 -5.84 5.03 29.31
C PRO A 164 -5.65 6.22 28.36
N VAL A 165 -4.92 7.25 28.81
CA VAL A 165 -4.65 8.47 28.00
C VAL A 165 -3.72 8.18 26.82
N GLN A 166 -2.73 7.29 27.01
CA GLN A 166 -1.81 6.88 25.95
C GLN A 166 -2.50 5.97 24.93
N ARG A 167 -3.35 5.06 25.41
CA ARG A 167 -4.19 4.21 24.58
C ARG A 167 -5.11 5.04 23.69
N LEU A 168 -5.80 6.03 24.26
CA LEU A 168 -6.64 6.96 23.50
C LEU A 168 -5.83 7.73 22.45
N ALA A 169 -4.66 8.24 22.81
CA ALA A 169 -3.78 8.93 21.86
C ALA A 169 -3.39 8.07 20.66
N VAL A 170 -3.13 6.77 20.88
CA VAL A 170 -2.83 5.83 19.81
C VAL A 170 -4.06 5.51 18.97
N ILE A 171 -5.22 5.32 19.59
CA ILE A 171 -6.48 5.05 18.88
C ILE A 171 -6.85 6.22 17.95
N TYR A 172 -6.74 7.46 18.42
CA TYR A 172 -6.97 8.63 17.57
C TYR A 172 -5.97 8.73 16.42
N LEU A 173 -4.70 8.43 16.67
CA LEU A 173 -3.69 8.38 15.61
C LEU A 173 -4.02 7.30 14.57
N LEU A 174 -4.48 6.13 15.00
CA LEU A 174 -4.89 5.05 14.09
C LEU A 174 -6.11 5.44 13.27
N ARG A 175 -7.05 6.19 13.86
CA ARG A 175 -8.20 6.75 13.16
C ARG A 175 -7.78 7.76 12.09
N ASP A 176 -6.81 8.63 12.38
CA ASP A 176 -6.32 9.62 11.41
C ASP A 176 -5.56 8.99 10.23
N ILE A 177 -5.13 7.72 10.36
CA ILE A 177 -4.37 6.95 9.35
C ILE A 177 -5.26 5.83 8.74
N SER A 178 -6.52 5.72 9.16
CA SER A 178 -7.35 4.49 9.06
C SER A 178 -7.70 4.02 7.64
N ASP A 179 -7.50 4.84 6.61
CA ASP A 179 -7.67 4.42 5.22
C ASP A 179 -6.83 3.17 4.87
N GLU A 180 -5.74 2.90 5.61
CA GLU A 180 -4.83 1.77 5.37
C GLU A 180 -4.89 0.64 6.44
N VAL A 181 -5.64 0.76 7.56
CA VAL A 181 -5.45 -0.10 8.76
C VAL A 181 -6.64 -1.01 9.12
N TRP A 182 -7.49 -1.36 8.16
CA TRP A 182 -8.72 -2.17 8.36
C TRP A 182 -8.58 -3.43 9.24
N PRO A 183 -7.51 -4.25 9.10
CA PRO A 183 -7.35 -5.45 9.93
C PRO A 183 -7.21 -5.16 11.43
N LEU A 184 -6.53 -4.08 11.80
CA LEU A 184 -6.33 -3.69 13.19
C LEU A 184 -7.63 -3.15 13.81
N VAL A 185 -8.41 -2.41 13.03
CA VAL A 185 -9.74 -1.92 13.45
C VAL A 185 -10.65 -3.10 13.81
N LYS A 186 -10.66 -4.16 12.99
CA LYS A 186 -11.46 -5.35 13.24
C LYS A 186 -11.09 -6.03 14.56
N VAL A 187 -9.80 -6.16 14.85
CA VAL A 187 -9.32 -6.76 16.11
C VAL A 187 -9.65 -5.88 17.31
N LEU A 188 -9.45 -4.56 17.22
CA LEU A 188 -9.80 -3.64 18.30
C LEU A 188 -11.32 -3.62 18.58
N LYS A 189 -12.13 -3.73 17.53
CA LYS A 189 -13.59 -3.87 17.66
C LYS A 189 -13.99 -5.16 18.36
N ALA A 190 -13.31 -6.28 18.07
CA ALA A 190 -13.51 -7.53 18.80
C ALA A 190 -13.17 -7.42 20.30
N HIS A 191 -12.33 -6.45 20.68
CA HIS A 191 -12.03 -6.09 22.06
C HIS A 191 -12.86 -4.92 22.61
N ASN A 192 -14.07 -4.68 22.06
CA ASN A 192 -15.01 -3.63 22.47
C ASN A 192 -14.48 -2.18 22.32
N ILE A 193 -13.51 -1.94 21.44
CA ILE A 193 -13.05 -0.60 21.09
C ILE A 193 -13.50 -0.29 19.67
N ASP A 194 -14.59 0.48 19.55
CA ASP A 194 -15.05 0.99 18.27
C ASP A 194 -14.38 2.32 17.93
N ILE A 195 -13.36 2.25 17.05
CA ILE A 195 -12.57 3.41 16.62
C ILE A 195 -13.40 4.37 15.76
N GLU A 196 -14.35 3.84 14.99
CA GLU A 196 -15.19 4.65 14.10
C GLU A 196 -16.19 5.49 14.89
N ALA A 197 -16.66 4.97 16.03
CA ALA A 197 -17.57 5.67 16.94
C ALA A 197 -16.88 6.68 17.89
N MET A 198 -15.54 6.67 17.99
CA MET A 198 -14.80 7.56 18.90
C MET A 198 -14.55 8.94 18.30
N TYR A 199 -15.09 9.98 18.90
CA TYR A 199 -14.83 11.39 18.53
C TYR A 199 -13.67 11.99 19.32
N TRP A 200 -12.95 12.94 18.73
CA TRP A 200 -11.97 13.75 19.45
C TRP A 200 -12.68 14.49 20.60
N PRO A 201 -12.05 14.67 21.77
CA PRO A 201 -12.62 15.47 22.85
C PRO A 201 -12.87 16.90 22.38
N GLU A 202 -14.00 17.49 22.76
CA GLU A 202 -14.32 18.88 22.43
C GLU A 202 -13.52 19.89 23.27
N ASP A 203 -13.11 19.48 24.48
CA ASP A 203 -12.30 20.31 25.37
C ASP A 203 -10.84 20.39 24.89
N LYS A 204 -10.37 21.62 24.68
CA LYS A 204 -8.98 21.94 24.30
C LYS A 204 -7.96 21.40 25.31
N ILE A 205 -8.32 21.34 26.60
CA ILE A 205 -7.42 20.84 27.64
C ILE A 205 -7.18 19.34 27.45
N ASP A 206 -8.22 18.58 27.17
CA ASP A 206 -8.12 17.13 27.00
C ASP A 206 -7.49 16.75 25.66
N VAL A 207 -7.74 17.50 24.59
CA VAL A 207 -7.00 17.37 23.32
C VAL A 207 -5.49 17.57 23.54
N SER A 208 -5.10 18.58 24.32
CA SER A 208 -3.70 18.86 24.63
C SER A 208 -3.04 17.71 25.41
N LYS A 209 -3.72 17.17 26.43
CA LYS A 209 -3.25 16.02 27.21
C LYS A 209 -3.06 14.76 26.35
N VAL A 210 -4.02 14.46 25.47
CA VAL A 210 -3.97 13.32 24.56
C VAL A 210 -2.81 13.48 23.57
N ARG A 211 -2.65 14.66 22.97
CA ARG A 211 -1.53 14.96 22.06
C ARG A 211 -0.17 14.88 22.74
N ALA A 212 -0.04 15.41 23.96
CA ALA A 212 1.20 15.31 24.73
C ALA A 212 1.56 13.84 25.07
N SER A 213 0.54 13.03 25.35
CA SER A 213 0.71 11.60 25.68
C SER A 213 1.13 10.74 24.49
N LEU A 214 0.91 11.22 23.26
CA LEU A 214 1.21 10.49 22.03
C LEU A 214 2.71 10.22 21.85
N TYR A 215 3.57 11.15 22.26
CA TYR A 215 5.03 10.95 22.23
C TYR A 215 5.45 9.77 23.11
N TYR A 216 4.95 9.73 24.35
CA TYR A 216 5.24 8.64 25.29
C TYR A 216 4.65 7.32 24.83
N ALA A 217 3.43 7.34 24.28
CA ALA A 217 2.79 6.15 23.73
C ALA A 217 3.60 5.56 22.57
N ARG A 218 4.08 6.39 21.63
CA ARG A 218 4.96 5.94 20.52
C ARG A 218 6.28 5.35 21.02
N LYS A 219 6.90 5.99 22.01
CA LYS A 219 8.14 5.49 22.61
C LYS A 219 7.93 4.12 23.24
N LYS A 220 6.83 3.95 23.98
CA LYS A 220 6.49 2.68 24.65
C LYS A 220 6.14 1.59 23.63
N LEU A 221 5.35 1.92 22.60
CA LEU A 221 5.07 1.01 21.50
C LEU A 221 6.33 0.56 20.79
N ARG A 222 7.28 1.48 20.53
CA ARG A 222 8.56 1.10 19.90
C ARG A 222 9.29 0.03 20.70
N ILE A 223 9.42 0.21 22.02
CA ILE A 223 10.11 -0.74 22.91
C ILE A 223 9.39 -2.10 22.92
N LEU A 224 8.06 -2.09 23.05
CA LEU A 224 7.25 -3.31 23.11
C LEU A 224 7.17 -4.05 21.76
N LEU A 225 7.29 -3.32 20.64
CA LEU A 225 7.30 -3.91 19.30
C LEU A 225 8.68 -4.43 18.92
N THR A 226 9.78 -3.77 19.33
CA THR A 226 11.14 -4.31 19.10
C THR A 226 11.33 -5.66 19.77
N SER A 227 10.84 -5.84 21.00
CA SER A 227 10.91 -7.14 21.69
C SER A 227 10.10 -8.28 21.03
N ILE A 228 9.21 -7.96 20.09
CA ILE A 228 8.34 -8.94 19.41
C ILE A 228 8.79 -9.19 17.96
N LEU A 229 9.53 -8.25 17.37
CA LEU A 229 10.07 -8.37 16.01
C LEU A 229 11.46 -9.01 15.98
N ASP A 230 12.15 -9.06 17.13
CA ASP A 230 13.45 -9.71 17.30
C ASP A 230 13.33 -11.20 17.73
N GLU A 231 12.10 -11.71 17.92
CA GLU A 231 11.74 -13.14 18.07
C GLU A 231 11.28 -13.74 16.74
#